data_AF-A0A9X2DNE1-F1
#
_entry.id   AF-A0A9X2DNE1-F1
#
_cell.length_a   1.000
_cell.length_b   1.000
_cell.length_c   1.000
_cell.angle_alpha   90.00
_cell.angle_beta   90.00
_cell.angle_gamma   90.00
#
_symmetry.space_group_name_H-M   'P 1'
#
loop_
_entity.id
_entity.type
_entity.pdbx_description
1 polymer ?
#
loop_
_entity_poly.entity_id
_entity_poly.type
_entity_poly.pdbx_seq_one_letter_code
_entity_poly.pdbx_strand_id
1 'polypeptide(L)' 'MVSAIVFAFAIFCGWLIVDIVKQRKLTLENVLSSLVVAVIAGLAWWVLELIF' A
#
# COMPACT_ATOMS: atom_id res chain seq x y z
N MET A 1 -2.67 12.80 -9.90
CA MET A 1 -2.93 11.54 -10.64
C MET A 1 -1.71 10.62 -10.66
N VAL A 2 -0.54 11.04 -11.17
CA VAL A 2 0.70 10.23 -11.13
C VAL A 2 1.23 10.07 -9.70
N SER A 3 1.11 11.14 -8.91
CA SER A 3 1.34 11.23 -7.47
C SER A 3 0.64 10.13 -6.67
N ALA A 4 -0.67 9.96 -6.83
CA ALA A 4 -1.45 8.93 -6.11
C ALA A 4 -0.99 7.50 -6.43
N ILE A 5 -0.62 7.23 -7.69
CA ILE A 5 -0.13 5.91 -8.11
C ILE A 5 1.23 5.61 -7.47
N VAL A 6 2.15 6.58 -7.50
CA VAL A 6 3.48 6.45 -6.87
C VAL A 6 3.33 6.29 -5.36
N PHE A 7 2.39 7.01 -4.74
CA PHE A 7 2.13 6.90 -3.29
C PHE A 7 1.55 5.53 -2.91
N ALA A 8 0.57 5.03 -3.68
CA ALA A 8 0.01 3.70 -3.48
C ALA A 8 1.09 2.61 -3.63
N PHE A 9 1.98 2.76 -4.62
CA PHE A 9 3.09 1.82 -4.84
C PHE A 9 4.14 1.88 -3.71
N ALA A 10 4.46 3.08 -3.21
CA ALA A 10 5.36 3.28 -2.09
C ALA A 10 4.81 2.68 -0.79
N ILE A 11 3.51 2.87 -0.52
CA ILE A 11 2.82 2.26 0.62
C ILE A 11 2.79 0.74 0.48
N PHE A 12 2.48 0.21 -0.71
CA PHE A 12 2.50 -1.23 -0.97
C PHE A 12 3.89 -1.83 -0.68
N CYS A 13 4.94 -1.27 -1.29
CA CYS A 13 6.31 -1.73 -1.05
C CYS A 13 6.72 -1.59 0.42
N GLY A 14 6.40 -0.46 1.07
CA GLY A 14 6.71 -0.23 2.47
C GLY A 14 6.05 -1.25 3.39
N TRP A 15 4.75 -1.51 3.19
CA TRP A 15 4.01 -2.46 4.01
C TRP A 15 4.48 -3.90 3.79
N LEU A 16 4.74 -4.26 2.53
CA LEU A 16 5.22 -5.58 2.15
C LEU A 16 6.64 -5.86 2.72
N ILE A 17 7.54 -4.87 2.72
CA ILE A 17 8.86 -4.99 3.35
C ILE A 17 8.73 -5.18 4.86
N VAL A 18 7.89 -4.37 5.52
CA VAL A 18 7.65 -4.49 6.97
C VAL A 18 7.10 -5.87 7.31
N ASP A 19 6.17 -6.38 6.51
CA ASP A 19 5.56 -7.69 6.70
C ASP A 19 6.59 -8.83 6.50
N ILE A 20 7.42 -8.75 5.46
CA ILE A 20 8.51 -9.72 5.21
C ILE A 20 9.48 -9.74 6.39
N VAL A 21 9.90 -8.57 6.88
CA VAL A 21 10.88 -8.46 7.96
C VAL A 21 10.29 -8.98 9.28
N LYS A 22 9.00 -8.72 9.54
CA LYS A 22 8.35 -9.05 10.81
C LYS A 22 7.94 -10.52 10.92
N GLN A 23 7.48 -11.12 9.82
CA GLN A 23 7.00 -12.51 9.82
C GLN A 23 8.04 -13.51 9.29
N ARG A 24 9.08 -13.06 8.55
CA ARG A 24 10.10 -13.91 7.87
C ARG A 24 9.53 -15.04 7.00
N LYS A 25 8.21 -15.05 6.75
CA LYS A 25 7.49 -15.95 5.85
C LYS A 25 6.61 -15.10 4.95
N LEU A 26 6.76 -15.29 3.65
CA LEU A 26 5.86 -14.71 2.66
C LEU A 26 4.59 -15.57 2.60
N THR A 27 3.68 -15.35 3.54
CA THR A 27 2.33 -15.91 3.49
C THR A 27 1.48 -15.10 2.51
N LEU A 28 0.69 -15.80 1.69
CA LEU A 28 -0.23 -15.17 0.74
C LEU A 28 -1.22 -14.21 1.43
N GLU A 29 -1.59 -14.50 2.68
CA GLU A 29 -2.42 -13.64 3.53
C GLU A 29 -1.79 -12.26 3.80
N ASN A 30 -0.47 -12.22 3.99
CA ASN A 30 0.27 -10.99 4.26
C ASN A 30 0.38 -10.10 3.02
N VAL A 31 0.55 -10.73 1.85
CA VAL A 31 0.54 -10.03 0.56
C VAL A 31 -0.86 -9.47 0.29
N LEU A 32 -1.92 -10.25 0.58
CA LEU A 32 -3.30 -9.78 0.44
C LEU A 32 -3.58 -8.59 1.37
N SER A 33 -3.13 -8.67 2.63
CA SER A 33 -3.27 -7.61 3.62
C SER A 33 -2.54 -6.33 3.18
N SER A 34 -1.30 -6.47 2.70
CA SER A 34 -0.51 -5.36 2.17
C SER A 34 -1.14 -4.72 0.93
N LEU A 35 -1.79 -5.53 0.08
CA LEU A 35 -2.51 -5.07 -1.10
C LEU A 35 -3.76 -4.27 -0.72
N VAL A 36 -4.52 -4.73 0.27
CA VAL A 36 -5.68 -4.00 0.79
C VAL A 36 -5.26 -2.64 1.38
N VAL A 37 -4.17 -2.61 2.16
CA VAL A 37 -3.64 -1.35 2.72
C VAL A 37 -3.21 -0.39 1.61
N ALA A 38 -2.54 -0.88 0.58
CA ALA A 38 -2.12 -0.06 -0.56
C ALA A 38 -3.31 0.50 -1.36
N VAL A 39 -4.36 -0.30 -1.57
CA VAL A 39 -5.58 0.13 -2.26
C VAL A 39 -6.31 1.20 -1.45
N ILE A 40 -6.45 1.01 -0.13
CA ILE A 40 -7.09 2.00 0.76
C ILE A 40 -6.26 3.29 0.80
N ALA A 41 -4.94 3.19 0.90
CA ALA A 41 -4.06 4.36 0.92
C ALA A 41 -4.10 5.12 -0.42
N GLY A 42 -4.10 4.40 -1.54
CA GLY A 42 -4.25 4.99 -2.88
C GLY A 42 -5.61 5.68 -3.06
N LEU A 43 -6.70 5.07 -2.59
CA LEU A 43 -8.04 5.67 -2.61
C LEU A 43 -8.12 6.91 -1.72
N ALA A 44 -7.58 6.85 -0.50
CA ALA A 44 -7.54 8.00 0.41
C ALA A 44 -6.75 9.17 -0.20
N TRP A 45 -5.63 8.88 -0.87
CA TRP A 45 -4.83 9.89 -1.55
C TRP A 45 -5.52 10.47 -2.78
N TRP A 46 -6.25 9.63 -3.54
CA TRP A 46 -7.04 10.09 -4.68
C TRP A 46 -8.17 11.02 -4.26
N VAL A 47 -8.84 10.73 -3.14
CA VAL A 47 -9.85 11.61 -2.55
C VAL A 47 -9.22 12.92 -2.07
N LEU A 48 -8.02 12.88 -1.49
CA LEU A 48 -7.27 14.09 -1.12
C LEU A 48 -6.93 14.95 -2.35
N GLU A 49 -6.44 14.37 -3.44
CA GLU A 49 -6.19 15.09 -4.72
C GLU A 49 -7.47 15.63 -5.39
N LEU A 50 -8.64 15.12 -5.01
CA LEU A 50 -9.92 15.64 -5.51
C LEU A 50 -10.38 16.89 -4.74
N ILE A 51 -9.94 17.01 -3.48
CA ILE A 51 -10.34 18.08 -2.55
C ILE A 51 -9.30 19.21 -2.51
N PHE A 52 -8.01 18.89 -2.68
CA PHE A 52 -6.87 19.81 -2.72
C PHE A 52 -6.31 19.95 -4.14
#